data_AF-A0A374PDV5-F1
#
_entry.id   AF-A0A374PDV5-F1
#
_cell.length_a   1.000
_cell.length_b   1.000
_cell.length_c   1.000
_cell.angle_alpha   90.00
_cell.angle_beta   90.00
_cell.angle_gamma   90.00
#
_symmetry.space_group_name_H-M   'P 1'
#
loop_
_entity.id
_entity.type
_entity.pdbx_description
1 polymer ?
#
loop_
_entity_poly.entity_id
_entity_poly.type
_entity_poly.pdbx_seq_one_letter_code
_entity_poly.pdbx_strand_id
1 'polypeptide(L)' 'MNLNSNSSCGCGKSGSDKSTPAAALTLAIATVPMQPWEQPYEPAAALQHGTIFPCLDLPFYVTGGGK' A
#
# COMPACT_ATOMS: atom_id res chain seq x y z
N MET A 1 29.03 -12.62 -32.14
CA MET A 1 28.13 -12.18 -31.05
C MET A 1 27.73 -13.44 -30.31
N ASN A 2 28.32 -13.70 -29.16
CA ASN A 2 28.19 -14.97 -28.44
C ASN A 2 27.19 -14.80 -27.28
N LEU A 3 26.09 -15.55 -27.29
CA LEU A 3 25.08 -15.55 -26.21
C LEU A 3 25.58 -16.43 -25.06
N ASN A 4 26.30 -15.82 -24.14
CA ASN A 4 26.54 -16.36 -22.80
C ASN A 4 25.31 -15.99 -21.94
N SER A 5 24.35 -16.91 -21.85
CA SER A 5 23.27 -16.86 -20.88
C SER A 5 23.51 -17.93 -19.82
N ASN A 6 24.32 -17.62 -18.82
CA ASN A 6 24.43 -18.45 -17.62
C ASN A 6 23.70 -17.76 -16.46
N SER A 7 22.37 -17.82 -16.49
CA SER A 7 21.51 -17.45 -15.36
C SER A 7 21.20 -18.71 -14.55
N SER A 8 22.18 -19.23 -13.82
CA SER A 8 21.88 -20.24 -12.80
C SER A 8 21.30 -19.52 -11.59
N CYS A 9 19.97 -19.54 -11.47
CA CYS A 9 19.34 -19.19 -10.21
C CYS A 9 19.63 -20.34 -9.23
N GLY A 10 20.52 -20.09 -8.29
CA GLY A 10 20.90 -21.02 -7.21
C GLY A 10 19.83 -21.12 -6.12
N CYS A 11 18.59 -21.46 -6.48
CA CYS A 11 17.55 -21.79 -5.51
C CYS A 11 17.75 -23.22 -5.00
N GLY A 12 18.89 -23.44 -4.34
CA GLY A 12 19.21 -24.67 -3.61
C GLY A 12 18.40 -24.72 -2.33
N LYS A 13 17.65 -25.80 -2.15
CA LYS A 13 16.82 -26.13 -0.98
C LYS A 13 17.54 -25.80 0.34
N SER A 14 16.99 -24.85 1.08
CA SER A 14 17.22 -24.73 2.52
C SER A 14 15.85 -24.59 3.18
N GLY A 15 15.53 -25.55 4.05
CA GLY A 15 14.22 -25.73 4.65
C GLY A 15 13.73 -24.54 5.46
N SER A 16 12.43 -24.60 5.76
CA SER A 16 11.55 -23.52 6.23
C SER A 16 11.11 -22.57 5.11
N ASP A 17 10.06 -22.99 4.41
CA ASP A 17 9.13 -22.08 3.73
C ASP A 17 8.58 -21.08 4.76
N LYS A 18 9.35 -20.00 5.01
CA LYS A 18 8.95 -18.87 5.87
C LYS A 18 7.86 -17.99 5.23
N SER A 19 7.27 -18.43 4.13
CA SER A 19 6.08 -17.82 3.54
C SER A 19 4.79 -18.24 4.25
N THR A 20 4.83 -19.25 5.13
CA THR A 20 3.70 -19.56 6.01
C THR A 20 3.82 -18.69 7.26
N PRO A 21 2.85 -17.81 7.56
CA PRO A 21 2.85 -17.10 8.83
C PRO A 21 2.80 -18.15 9.95
N ALA A 22 3.89 -18.26 10.71
CA ALA A 22 4.11 -19.30 11.71
C ALA A 22 3.20 -19.19 12.96
N ALA A 23 2.20 -18.31 12.92
CA ALA A 23 1.27 -18.05 14.01
C ALA A 23 -0.13 -17.80 13.45
N ALA A 24 -1.17 -18.15 14.23
CA ALA A 24 -2.55 -17.80 13.94
C ALA A 24 -2.69 -16.27 13.83
N LEU A 25 -2.69 -15.75 12.60
CA LEU A 25 -2.94 -14.34 12.34
C LEU A 25 -4.39 -14.02 12.70
N THR A 26 -4.60 -13.06 13.60
CA THR A 26 -5.93 -12.51 13.84
C THR A 26 -6.33 -11.70 12.61
N LEU A 27 -7.40 -12.08 11.94
CA LEU A 27 -7.92 -11.34 10.80
C LEU A 27 -8.58 -10.05 11.29
N ALA A 28 -7.95 -8.90 11.03
CA ALA A 28 -8.60 -7.62 11.23
C ALA A 28 -9.60 -7.36 10.10
N ILE A 29 -10.84 -7.04 10.48
CA ILE A 29 -11.90 -6.65 9.54
C ILE A 29 -12.30 -5.21 9.90
N ALA A 30 -12.37 -4.34 8.90
CA ALA A 30 -12.87 -2.98 9.04
C ALA A 30 -13.91 -2.71 7.97
N THR A 31 -14.93 -1.92 8.31
CA THR A 31 -15.90 -1.42 7.34
C THR A 31 -15.37 -0.11 6.78
N VAL A 32 -15.10 -0.08 5.48
CA VAL A 32 -14.75 1.15 4.76
C VAL A 32 -16.04 1.76 4.20
N PRO A 33 -16.35 3.03 4.51
CA PRO A 33 -17.52 3.68 3.92
C PRO A 33 -17.35 3.79 2.40
N MET A 34 -18.46 3.66 1.67
CA MET A 34 -18.44 3.90 0.23
C MET A 34 -18.28 5.39 -0.04
N GLN A 35 -17.17 5.74 -0.67
CA GLN A 35 -16.90 7.11 -1.07
C GLN A 35 -17.74 7.46 -2.32
N PRO A 36 -18.54 8.53 -2.30
CA PRO A 36 -19.28 8.97 -3.49
C PRO A 36 -18.32 9.42 -4.60
N TRP A 37 -18.81 9.35 -5.84
CA TRP A 37 -18.09 9.89 -6.98
C TRP A 37 -18.37 11.39 -7.12
N GLU A 38 -17.30 12.17 -7.31
CA GLU A 38 -17.35 13.60 -7.60
C GLU A 38 -16.33 13.94 -8.68
N GLN A 39 -16.33 15.20 -9.13
CA GLN A 39 -15.34 15.67 -10.09
C GLN A 39 -13.93 15.61 -9.46
N PRO A 40 -13.00 14.80 -9.99
CA PRO A 40 -11.65 14.72 -9.44
C PRO A 40 -10.86 16.00 -9.71
N TYR A 41 -9.83 16.22 -8.90
CA TYR A 41 -8.82 17.23 -9.18
C TYR A 41 -8.05 16.91 -10.48
N GLU A 42 -7.48 17.96 -11.07
CA GLU A 42 -6.46 17.81 -12.11
C GLU A 42 -5.26 17.01 -11.55
N PRO A 43 -4.59 16.15 -12.36
CA PRO A 43 -3.59 15.21 -11.87
C PRO A 43 -2.44 15.85 -11.07
N ALA A 44 -1.98 17.03 -11.49
CA ALA A 44 -0.90 17.74 -10.79
C ALA A 44 -1.33 18.22 -9.40
N ALA A 45 -2.55 18.72 -9.27
CA ALA A 45 -3.11 19.15 -7.99
C ALA A 45 -3.38 17.94 -7.08
N ALA A 46 -3.99 16.87 -7.61
CA ALA A 46 -4.24 15.65 -6.86
C ALA A 46 -2.95 15.07 -6.23
N LEU A 47 -1.85 15.10 -6.98
CA LEU A 47 -0.55 14.65 -6.48
C LEU A 47 -0.01 15.55 -5.35
N GLN A 48 -0.24 16.86 -5.44
CA GLN A 48 0.17 17.82 -4.40
C GLN A 48 -0.65 17.67 -3.12
N HIS A 49 -1.96 17.45 -3.23
CA HIS A 49 -2.87 17.28 -2.09
C HIS A 49 -2.81 15.87 -1.48
N GLY A 50 -2.38 14.86 -2.26
CA GLY A 50 -2.35 13.45 -1.82
C GLY A 50 -3.72 12.76 -1.87
N THR A 51 -4.71 13.39 -2.50
CA THR A 51 -6.04 12.83 -2.77
C THR A 51 -6.54 13.31 -4.13
N ILE A 52 -7.28 12.45 -4.85
CA ILE A 52 -7.94 12.84 -6.11
C ILE A 52 -9.31 13.48 -5.88
N PHE A 53 -9.89 13.28 -4.69
CA PHE A 53 -11.24 13.71 -4.34
C PHE A 53 -11.19 14.92 -3.42
N PRO A 54 -11.71 16.09 -3.85
CA PRO A 54 -11.77 17.31 -3.04
C PRO A 54 -12.40 17.13 -1.67
N CYS A 55 -13.43 16.28 -1.54
CA CYS A 55 -14.11 16.06 -0.26
C CYS A 55 -13.23 15.40 0.82
N LEU A 56 -12.11 14.79 0.42
CA LEU A 56 -11.14 14.18 1.32
C LEU A 56 -9.98 15.11 1.69
N ASP A 57 -9.85 16.28 1.06
CA ASP A 57 -8.82 17.27 1.38
C ASP A 57 -9.25 18.10 2.60
N LEU A 58 -9.20 17.47 3.78
CA LEU A 58 -9.66 18.05 5.04
C LEU A 58 -8.47 18.45 5.91
N PRO A 59 -8.55 19.58 6.64
CA PRO A 59 -7.49 19.97 7.56
C PRO A 59 -7.34 18.93 8.68
N PHE A 60 -6.09 18.65 9.06
CA PHE A 60 -5.82 17.81 10.22
C PHE A 60 -6.16 18.58 11.50
N TYR A 61 -7.23 18.18 12.16
CA TYR A 61 -7.51 18.62 13.52
C TYR A 61 -6.66 17.81 14.49
N VAL A 62 -5.71 18.46 15.16
CA VAL A 62 -5.00 17.84 16.29
C VAL A 62 -5.99 17.67 17.43
N THR A 63 -6.53 16.48 17.60
CA THR A 63 -7.18 16.05 18.85
C THR A 63 -6.29 14.98 19.48
N GLY A 64 -5.65 15.31 20.61
CA GLY A 64 -4.81 14.36 21.35
C GLY A 64 -3.29 14.62 21.37
N GLY A 65 -2.83 15.87 21.29
CA GLY A 65 -1.39 16.20 21.38
C GLY A 65 -1.06 17.54 22.04
N GLY A 66 -1.95 18.08 22.87
CA GLY A 66 -1.73 19.33 23.62
C GLY A 66 -1.51 19.06 25.09
N LYS A 67 -0.23 19.15 25.52
CA LYS A 67 0.34 19.22 26.87
C LYS A 67 -0.26 18.36 28.00
#